data_AF-A0A443SJL0-F1
#
_entry.id   AF-A0A443SJL0-F1
#
_cell.length_a   1.000
_cell.length_b   1.000
_cell.length_c   1.000
_cell.angle_alpha   90.00
_cell.angle_beta   90.00
_cell.angle_gamma   90.00
#
_symmetry.space_group_name_H-M   'P 1'
#
loop_
_entity.id
_entity.type
_entity.pdbx_description
1 polymer ?
#
loop_
_entity_poly.entity_id
_entity_poly.type
_entity_poly.pdbx_seq_one_letter_code
_entity_poly.pdbx_strand_id
1 'polypeptide(L)'
;MEEDDILQECKASNQKLLSFLTKPAVLEELIGLATTEPDNHIKPKKQNSTENPPCELVENEALSVLETDTIEESDEKTRYEKANIACELLTSDVSSITDALICNKELLSKLYMFIESEKQLNPLLASFFSKTMSLLFVKRSDLLFEFLKTKEEFVSHVLKHIETSAVMDFLLKLITGTDNNILRLAISKWLHEKKLIRMLISIFGVNFSAEAQANSAQLMCDIIKTIRDYQSSQQDNAEPDVLLQDIESTSTVAELLNEIFNTRSESSIVSGINVLQSLLEYKRH
;
A
#
# COMPACT_ATOMS: atom_id res chain seq x y z
N MET A 1 30.14 -3.63 9.28
CA MET A 1 29.01 -4.46 9.73
C MET A 1 28.17 -4.63 8.48
N GLU A 2 28.15 -5.84 7.95
CA GLU A 2 27.43 -6.15 6.72
C GLU A 2 25.92 -6.10 7.00
N GLU A 3 25.09 -5.89 5.99
CA GLU A 3 23.64 -5.70 6.14
C GLU A 3 22.97 -6.91 6.83
N ASP A 4 23.43 -8.10 6.45
CA ASP A 4 23.00 -9.38 7.04
C ASP A 4 23.39 -9.50 8.53
N ASP A 5 24.51 -8.91 8.94
CA ASP A 5 24.94 -8.91 10.34
C ASP A 5 23.95 -8.12 11.21
N ILE A 6 23.47 -6.97 10.72
CA ILE A 6 22.53 -6.11 11.46
C ILE A 6 21.20 -6.82 11.67
N LEU A 7 20.66 -7.43 10.61
CA LEU A 7 19.39 -8.14 10.69
C LEU A 7 19.48 -9.39 11.57
N GLN A 8 20.59 -10.13 11.48
CA GLN A 8 20.85 -11.28 12.35
C GLN A 8 20.99 -10.87 13.81
N GLU A 9 21.74 -9.80 14.12
CA GLU A 9 21.88 -9.29 15.48
C GLU A 9 20.56 -8.77 16.05
N CYS A 10 19.73 -8.15 15.20
CA CYS A 10 18.39 -7.69 15.56
C CYS A 10 17.50 -8.89 15.95
N LYS A 11 17.49 -9.94 15.12
CA LYS A 11 16.76 -11.20 15.40
C LYS A 11 17.32 -11.95 16.60
N ALA A 12 18.63 -11.86 16.83
CA ALA A 12 19.31 -12.41 18.01
C ALA A 12 19.05 -11.61 19.30
N SER A 13 18.17 -10.61 19.27
CA SER A 13 17.78 -9.81 20.44
C SER A 13 18.93 -9.05 21.09
N ASN A 14 19.86 -8.53 20.29
CA ASN A 14 20.94 -7.66 20.79
C ASN A 14 20.36 -6.39 21.43
N GLN A 15 20.40 -6.32 22.77
CA GLN A 15 19.76 -5.25 23.54
C GLN A 15 20.28 -3.86 23.19
N LYS A 16 21.57 -3.72 22.87
CA LYS A 16 22.14 -2.42 22.49
C LYS A 16 21.56 -1.97 21.15
N LEU A 17 21.53 -2.86 20.17
CA LEU A 17 20.96 -2.58 18.85
C LEU A 17 19.46 -2.27 18.96
N LEU A 18 18.70 -3.08 19.69
CA LEU A 18 17.26 -2.87 19.87
C LEU A 18 16.97 -1.55 20.59
N SER A 19 17.74 -1.18 21.62
CA SER A 19 17.58 0.11 22.30
C SER A 19 17.90 1.32 21.41
N PHE A 20 18.68 1.13 20.35
CA PHE A 20 18.93 2.14 19.34
C PHE A 20 17.81 2.17 18.30
N LEU A 21 17.46 1.01 17.71
CA LEU A 21 16.46 0.89 16.66
C LEU A 21 15.04 1.27 17.11
N THR A 22 14.71 1.07 18.38
CA THR A 22 13.39 1.40 18.95
C THR A 22 13.22 2.88 19.31
N LYS A 23 14.26 3.71 19.11
CA LYS A 23 14.13 5.16 19.31
C LYS A 23 13.20 5.75 18.26
N PRO A 24 12.24 6.63 18.63
CA PRO A 24 11.30 7.22 17.68
C PRO A 24 11.98 7.82 16.46
N ALA A 25 13.02 8.64 16.64
CA ALA A 25 13.74 9.27 15.53
C ALA A 25 14.37 8.26 14.55
N VAL A 26 14.85 7.11 15.05
CA VAL A 26 15.46 6.07 14.20
C VAL A 26 14.37 5.35 13.40
N LEU A 27 13.28 4.96 14.05
CA LEU A 27 12.12 4.38 13.35
C LEU A 27 11.55 5.35 12.31
N GLU A 28 11.52 6.64 12.64
CA GLU A 28 11.04 7.69 11.75
C GLU A 28 11.89 7.82 10.48
N GLU A 29 13.20 7.63 10.60
CA GLU A 29 14.14 7.61 9.49
C GLU A 29 13.98 6.32 8.66
N LEU A 30 13.86 5.15 9.30
CA LEU A 30 13.61 3.89 8.62
C LEU A 30 12.30 3.93 7.82
N ILE A 31 11.23 4.48 8.39
CA ILE A 31 9.96 4.71 7.69
C ILE A 31 10.20 5.62 6.48
N GLY A 32 10.93 6.74 6.67
CA GLY A 32 11.27 7.66 5.59
C GLY A 32 12.00 6.98 4.44
N LEU A 33 13.01 6.15 4.74
CA LEU A 33 13.74 5.38 3.74
C LEU A 33 12.84 4.39 2.99
N ALA A 34 11.93 3.70 3.70
CA ALA A 34 11.04 2.70 3.10
C ALA A 34 9.87 3.30 2.29
N THR A 35 9.54 4.59 2.47
CA THR A 35 8.32 5.20 1.91
C THR A 35 8.55 6.47 1.09
N THR A 36 9.79 6.97 0.99
CA THR A 36 10.08 8.21 0.25
C THR A 36 10.90 7.93 -1.02
N GLU A 37 10.43 8.41 -2.16
CA GLU A 37 11.16 8.34 -3.43
C GLU A 37 12.40 9.25 -3.45
N PRO A 38 13.43 8.92 -4.25
CA PRO A 38 14.48 9.85 -4.66
C PRO A 38 13.90 11.17 -5.18
N ASP A 39 14.42 12.31 -4.72
CA ASP A 39 14.08 13.61 -5.31
C ASP A 39 14.82 13.72 -6.65
N ASN A 40 14.12 13.57 -7.78
CA ASN A 40 14.72 13.72 -9.12
C ASN A 40 14.95 15.19 -9.54
N HIS A 41 15.14 16.11 -8.59
CA HIS A 41 15.32 17.53 -8.87
C HIS A 41 16.56 18.13 -8.19
N ILE A 42 17.65 18.20 -8.93
CA ILE A 42 18.78 19.09 -8.64
C ILE A 42 18.31 20.54 -8.75
N LYS A 43 18.47 21.33 -7.68
CA LYS A 43 18.30 22.78 -7.67
C LYS A 43 19.21 23.43 -8.74
N PRO A 44 18.72 24.34 -9.60
CA PRO A 44 19.59 25.01 -10.55
C PRO A 44 20.62 25.88 -9.80
N LYS A 45 21.91 25.58 -9.97
CA LYS A 45 23.01 26.41 -9.47
C LYS A 45 22.92 27.79 -10.12
N LYS A 46 22.89 28.84 -9.29
CA LYS A 46 22.90 30.24 -9.70
C LYS A 46 24.07 30.53 -10.64
N GLN A 47 23.77 31.03 -11.83
CA GLN A 47 24.75 31.67 -12.71
C GLN A 47 25.18 33.00 -12.08
N ASN A 48 26.45 33.11 -11.69
CA ASN A 48 27.09 34.41 -11.52
C ASN A 48 27.75 34.78 -12.85
N SER A 49 27.28 35.90 -13.39
CA SER A 49 27.85 36.70 -14.47
C SER A 49 29.30 37.11 -14.18
N THR A 50 30.18 37.07 -15.19
CA THR A 50 30.86 38.25 -15.78
C THR A 50 31.80 37.86 -16.93
N GLU A 51 31.53 38.45 -18.10
CA GLU A 51 32.46 39.01 -19.10
C GLU A 51 33.44 38.09 -19.88
N ASN A 52 33.20 38.01 -21.21
CA ASN A 52 34.17 37.65 -22.27
C ASN A 52 34.74 38.95 -22.89
N PRO A 53 35.95 38.98 -23.52
CA PRO A 53 36.07 38.67 -24.97
C PRO A 53 37.49 38.15 -25.39
N PRO A 54 37.90 38.11 -26.68
CA PRO A 54 37.94 36.85 -27.46
C PRO A 54 39.32 36.55 -28.12
N CYS A 55 39.73 35.28 -28.24
CA CYS A 55 40.35 34.72 -29.48
C CYS A 55 40.97 33.32 -29.28
N GLU A 56 40.90 32.55 -30.38
CA GLU A 56 41.84 31.53 -30.86
C GLU A 56 41.87 30.13 -30.20
N LEU A 57 41.20 29.19 -30.90
CA LEU A 57 41.69 27.87 -31.36
C LEU A 57 42.95 27.35 -30.62
N VAL A 58 42.98 26.23 -29.89
CA VAL A 58 42.72 24.83 -30.29
C VAL A 58 42.81 23.94 -29.03
N GLU A 59 42.13 22.79 -29.08
CA GLU A 59 42.35 21.53 -28.34
C GLU A 59 41.64 21.26 -26.99
N ASN A 60 40.79 20.24 -27.07
CA ASN A 60 40.40 19.28 -26.03
C ASN A 60 39.52 19.77 -24.87
N GLU A 61 38.20 19.61 -25.03
CA GLU A 61 37.28 19.34 -23.92
C GLU A 61 36.08 18.55 -24.42
N ALA A 62 36.28 17.24 -24.61
CA ALA A 62 35.20 16.25 -24.56
C ALA A 62 35.17 15.67 -23.15
N LEU A 63 34.84 16.48 -22.14
CA LEU A 63 34.69 16.02 -20.76
C LEU A 63 33.74 16.93 -19.98
N SER A 64 32.45 16.92 -20.32
CA SER A 64 31.43 17.50 -19.43
C SER A 64 30.00 16.98 -19.62
N VAL A 65 29.78 15.88 -20.36
CA VAL A 65 28.41 15.38 -20.66
C VAL A 65 28.20 13.89 -20.33
N LEU A 66 29.18 13.20 -19.73
CA LEU A 66 29.06 11.76 -19.43
C LEU A 66 29.22 11.37 -17.95
N GLU A 67 29.45 12.34 -17.05
CA GLU A 67 29.66 12.07 -15.61
C GLU A 67 28.43 12.32 -14.74
N THR A 68 27.36 12.93 -15.24
CA THR A 68 26.14 13.17 -14.45
C THR A 68 25.25 11.94 -14.37
N ASP A 69 25.02 11.28 -15.50
CA ASP A 69 24.05 10.18 -15.60
C ASP A 69 24.53 8.91 -14.85
N THR A 70 25.86 8.70 -14.78
CA THR A 70 26.45 7.52 -14.12
C THR A 70 26.52 7.64 -12.59
N ILE A 71 26.53 8.86 -12.04
CA ILE A 71 26.54 9.10 -10.60
C ILE A 71 25.10 9.07 -10.04
N GLU A 72 24.12 9.59 -10.79
CA GLU A 72 22.70 9.60 -10.40
C GLU A 72 22.10 8.18 -10.33
N GLU A 73 22.34 7.33 -11.35
CA GLU A 73 21.89 5.92 -11.32
C GLU A 73 22.53 5.12 -10.18
N SER A 74 23.79 5.42 -9.83
CA SER A 74 24.50 4.75 -8.73
C SER A 74 23.95 5.15 -7.36
N ASP A 75 23.59 6.42 -7.15
CA ASP A 75 23.07 6.90 -5.87
C ASP A 75 21.61 6.49 -5.66
N GLU A 76 20.80 6.46 -6.72
CA GLU A 76 19.44 5.92 -6.69
C GLU A 76 19.41 4.43 -6.33
N LYS A 77 20.28 3.63 -6.96
CA LYS A 77 20.40 2.20 -6.66
C LYS A 77 20.76 1.96 -5.19
N THR A 78 21.76 2.70 -4.68
CA THR A 78 22.15 2.63 -3.26
C THR A 78 21.03 3.09 -2.32
N ARG A 79 20.15 4.00 -2.76
CA ARG A 79 18.98 4.41 -1.96
C ARG A 79 17.89 3.35 -1.90
N TYR A 80 17.58 2.66 -3.00
CA TYR A 80 16.62 1.56 -2.98
C TYR A 80 17.15 0.35 -2.18
N GLU A 81 18.46 0.11 -2.19
CA GLU A 81 19.11 -0.85 -1.28
C GLU A 81 18.87 -0.46 0.19
N LYS A 82 19.09 0.80 0.55
CA LYS A 82 18.78 1.32 1.91
C LYS A 82 17.29 1.21 2.26
N ALA A 83 16.39 1.49 1.31
CA ALA A 83 14.95 1.35 1.50
C ALA A 83 14.56 -0.11 1.78
N ASN A 84 15.17 -1.05 1.07
CA ASN A 84 14.96 -2.49 1.27
C ASN A 84 15.44 -2.91 2.68
N ILE A 85 16.64 -2.51 3.09
CA ILE A 85 17.17 -2.81 4.44
C ILE A 85 16.25 -2.21 5.52
N ALA A 86 15.80 -0.96 5.32
CA ALA A 86 14.88 -0.33 6.26
C ALA A 86 13.57 -1.10 6.36
N CYS A 87 13.00 -1.54 5.23
CA CYS A 87 11.83 -2.41 5.21
C CYS A 87 12.10 -3.74 5.93
N GLU A 88 13.22 -4.41 5.69
CA GLU A 88 13.59 -5.67 6.36
C GLU A 88 13.72 -5.50 7.89
N LEU A 89 14.25 -4.38 8.37
CA LEU A 89 14.33 -4.07 9.79
C LEU A 89 12.94 -3.80 10.39
N LEU A 90 12.13 -2.97 9.74
CA LEU A 90 10.75 -2.68 10.16
C LEU A 90 9.87 -3.93 10.15
N THR A 91 10.17 -4.88 9.24
CA THR A 91 9.42 -6.12 9.05
C THR A 91 10.11 -7.36 9.62
N SER A 92 11.12 -7.16 10.48
CA SER A 92 11.99 -8.23 11.01
C SER A 92 11.32 -9.22 11.97
N ASP A 93 10.04 -8.98 12.31
CA ASP A 93 9.27 -9.71 13.31
C ASP A 93 9.92 -9.74 14.72
N VAL A 94 10.59 -8.65 15.08
CA VAL A 94 11.07 -8.43 16.44
C VAL A 94 10.03 -7.65 17.22
N SER A 95 9.52 -8.21 18.32
CA SER A 95 8.41 -7.63 19.08
C SER A 95 8.69 -6.22 19.58
N SER A 96 9.90 -5.92 20.03
CA SER A 96 10.24 -4.57 20.54
C SER A 96 10.16 -3.49 19.46
N ILE A 97 10.54 -3.80 18.21
CA ILE A 97 10.39 -2.88 17.07
C ILE A 97 8.92 -2.73 16.71
N THR A 98 8.20 -3.85 16.61
CA THR A 98 6.77 -3.87 16.30
C THR A 98 5.96 -3.07 17.31
N ASP A 99 6.23 -3.27 18.60
CA ASP A 99 5.57 -2.56 19.71
C ASP A 99 5.89 -1.07 19.69
N ALA A 100 7.15 -0.71 19.43
CA ALA A 100 7.56 0.69 19.32
C ALA A 100 6.88 1.42 18.15
N LEU A 101 6.68 0.75 17.02
CA LEU A 101 5.94 1.28 15.87
C LEU A 101 4.44 1.44 16.18
N ILE A 102 3.77 0.38 16.62
CA ILE A 102 2.31 0.37 16.80
C ILE A 102 1.84 1.25 17.97
N CYS A 103 2.66 1.42 19.00
CA CYS A 103 2.31 2.26 20.15
C CYS A 103 2.59 3.75 19.91
N ASN A 104 3.23 4.12 18.79
CA ASN A 104 3.54 5.50 18.47
C ASN A 104 2.68 6.02 17.30
N LYS A 105 1.68 6.84 17.63
CA LYS A 105 0.75 7.42 16.64
C LYS A 105 1.42 8.33 15.62
N GLU A 106 2.53 8.97 15.95
CA GLU A 106 3.27 9.84 15.03
C GLU A 106 3.97 9.00 13.96
N LEU A 107 4.58 7.87 14.35
CA LEU A 107 5.19 6.92 13.41
C LEU A 107 4.14 6.27 12.50
N LEU A 108 3.01 5.85 13.06
CA LEU A 108 1.89 5.35 12.26
C LEU A 108 1.35 6.41 11.29
N SER A 109 1.27 7.67 11.72
CA SER A 109 0.87 8.76 10.85
C SER A 109 1.85 8.97 9.71
N LYS A 110 3.16 8.89 9.98
CA LYS A 110 4.18 9.00 8.93
C LYS A 110 4.12 7.85 7.92
N LEU A 111 3.89 6.61 8.37
CA LEU A 111 3.63 5.48 7.48
C LEU A 111 2.38 5.73 6.63
N TYR A 112 1.30 6.19 7.26
CA TYR A 112 0.02 6.43 6.60
C TYR A 112 0.09 7.53 5.52
N MET A 113 0.91 8.58 5.73
CA MET A 113 1.13 9.64 4.74
C MET A 113 1.56 9.13 3.37
N PHE A 114 2.18 7.94 3.30
CA PHE A 114 2.54 7.31 2.02
C PHE A 114 1.33 7.14 1.10
N ILE A 115 0.19 6.67 1.62
CA ILE A 115 -1.05 6.50 0.83
C ILE A 115 -1.95 7.74 0.82
N GLU A 116 -1.63 8.77 1.60
CA GLU A 116 -2.26 10.10 1.46
C GLU A 116 -1.72 10.83 0.22
N SER A 117 -0.54 10.45 -0.29
CA SER A 117 0.11 11.06 -1.46
C SER A 117 -0.81 11.25 -2.66
N GLU A 118 -0.77 12.41 -3.31
CA GLU A 118 -1.53 12.65 -4.55
C GLU A 118 -0.86 12.08 -5.79
N LYS A 119 0.41 11.70 -5.70
CA LYS A 119 1.15 11.09 -6.82
C LYS A 119 0.87 9.60 -6.87
N GLN A 120 1.00 9.01 -8.06
CA GLN A 120 1.06 7.56 -8.20
C GLN A 120 2.21 7.00 -7.36
N LEU A 121 1.96 5.92 -6.62
CA LEU A 121 2.96 5.33 -5.73
C LEU A 121 3.98 4.52 -6.53
N ASN A 122 5.25 4.61 -6.14
CA ASN A 122 6.24 3.64 -6.59
C ASN A 122 5.86 2.21 -6.14
N PRO A 123 5.73 1.23 -7.06
CA PRO A 123 5.29 -0.12 -6.71
C PRO A 123 6.19 -0.85 -5.69
N LEU A 124 7.51 -0.60 -5.73
CA LEU A 124 8.44 -1.19 -4.76
C LEU A 124 8.21 -0.62 -3.36
N LEU A 125 8.15 0.70 -3.22
CA LEU A 125 7.88 1.34 -1.92
C LEU A 125 6.49 0.98 -1.40
N ALA A 126 5.50 0.82 -2.29
CA ALA A 126 4.19 0.33 -1.92
C ALA A 126 4.21 -1.10 -1.39
N SER A 127 5.08 -1.96 -1.94
CA SER A 127 5.31 -3.29 -1.38
C SER A 127 5.91 -3.23 0.04
N PHE A 128 6.82 -2.29 0.30
CA PHE A 128 7.39 -2.08 1.64
C PHE A 128 6.38 -1.54 2.64
N PHE A 129 5.57 -0.54 2.23
CA PHE A 129 4.44 -0.04 3.01
C PHE A 129 3.47 -1.17 3.35
N SER A 130 3.03 -1.93 2.35
CA SER A 130 2.07 -3.02 2.51
C SER A 130 2.61 -4.11 3.43
N LYS A 131 3.88 -4.51 3.26
CA LYS A 131 4.54 -5.49 4.12
C LYS A 131 4.61 -5.01 5.58
N THR A 132 4.95 -3.75 5.79
CA THR A 132 5.03 -3.13 7.13
C THR A 132 3.65 -3.07 7.79
N MET A 133 2.66 -2.49 7.12
CA MET A 133 1.30 -2.38 7.64
C MET A 133 0.65 -3.75 7.87
N SER A 134 0.91 -4.73 7.00
CA SER A 134 0.44 -6.10 7.15
C SER A 134 1.06 -6.80 8.37
N LEU A 135 2.36 -6.63 8.63
CA LEU A 135 2.99 -7.16 9.84
C LEU A 135 2.37 -6.55 11.10
N LEU A 136 2.22 -5.22 11.12
CA LEU A 136 1.56 -4.52 12.23
C LEU A 136 0.14 -5.04 12.45
N PHE A 137 -0.61 -5.26 11.37
CA PHE A 137 -1.96 -5.81 11.44
C PHE A 137 -1.99 -7.23 11.99
N VAL A 138 -1.09 -8.11 11.54
CA VAL A 138 -1.00 -9.49 12.05
C VAL A 138 -0.64 -9.53 13.52
N LYS A 139 0.27 -8.66 13.97
CA LYS A 139 0.77 -8.68 15.34
C LYS A 139 -0.17 -7.99 16.33
N ARG A 140 -0.81 -6.89 15.93
CA ARG A 140 -1.65 -6.03 16.77
C ARG A 140 -2.83 -5.44 15.98
N SER A 141 -3.69 -6.31 15.48
CA SER A 141 -4.86 -5.93 14.66
C SER A 141 -5.76 -4.91 15.36
N ASP A 142 -5.92 -5.06 16.68
CA ASP A 142 -6.71 -4.18 17.54
C ASP A 142 -6.20 -2.73 17.49
N LEU A 143 -4.91 -2.52 17.78
CA LEU A 143 -4.33 -1.18 17.82
C LEU A 143 -4.24 -0.55 16.44
N LEU A 144 -3.88 -1.33 15.41
CA LEU A 144 -3.81 -0.80 14.06
C LEU A 144 -5.19 -0.38 13.58
N PHE A 145 -6.22 -1.18 13.85
CA PHE A 145 -7.59 -0.84 13.50
C PHE A 145 -8.07 0.42 14.23
N GLU A 146 -7.80 0.57 15.53
CA GLU A 146 -8.11 1.81 16.27
C GLU A 146 -7.44 3.03 15.65
N PHE A 147 -6.19 2.91 15.21
CA PHE A 147 -5.50 3.97 14.49
C PHE A 147 -6.16 4.27 13.14
N LEU A 148 -6.44 3.26 12.30
CA LEU A 148 -7.02 3.46 10.97
C LEU A 148 -8.41 4.08 11.02
N LYS A 149 -9.22 3.79 12.06
CA LYS A 149 -10.51 4.45 12.28
C LYS A 149 -10.41 5.97 12.44
N THR A 150 -9.27 6.49 12.87
CA THR A 150 -9.03 7.94 12.97
C THR A 150 -8.84 8.61 11.61
N LYS A 151 -8.64 7.83 10.54
CA LYS A 151 -8.43 8.32 9.17
C LYS A 151 -9.76 8.29 8.42
N GLU A 152 -10.46 9.43 8.41
CA GLU A 152 -11.82 9.49 7.85
C GLU A 152 -11.90 9.09 6.38
N GLU A 153 -10.89 9.48 5.61
CA GLU A 153 -10.73 9.24 4.16
C GLU A 153 -9.95 7.96 3.85
N PHE A 154 -9.85 7.01 4.80
CA PHE A 154 -9.08 5.78 4.62
C PHE A 154 -9.38 5.05 3.31
N VAL A 155 -10.67 4.80 3.04
CA VAL A 155 -11.10 4.09 1.83
C VAL A 155 -10.76 4.90 0.57
N SER A 156 -10.99 6.22 0.58
CA SER A 156 -10.65 7.11 -0.52
C SER A 156 -9.15 7.07 -0.85
N HIS A 157 -8.29 7.15 0.15
CA HIS A 157 -6.84 7.09 -0.01
C HIS A 157 -6.36 5.74 -0.56
N VAL A 158 -6.91 4.63 -0.05
CA VAL A 158 -6.56 3.29 -0.54
C VAL A 158 -7.01 3.09 -1.98
N LEU A 159 -8.25 3.45 -2.31
CA LEU A 159 -8.79 3.23 -3.66
C LEU A 159 -8.19 4.16 -4.72
N LYS A 160 -7.69 5.34 -4.32
CA LYS A 160 -6.87 6.20 -5.19
C LYS A 160 -5.64 5.45 -5.74
N HIS A 161 -5.14 4.47 -5.01
CA HIS A 161 -3.96 3.67 -5.35
C HIS A 161 -4.28 2.21 -5.68
N ILE A 162 -5.53 1.91 -6.08
CA ILE A 162 -5.99 0.54 -6.38
C ILE A 162 -5.19 -0.15 -7.50
N GLU A 163 -4.58 0.62 -8.41
CA GLU A 163 -3.69 0.09 -9.45
C GLU A 163 -2.36 -0.47 -8.90
N THR A 164 -2.03 -0.19 -7.64
CA THR A 164 -0.87 -0.75 -6.98
C THR A 164 -1.28 -1.97 -6.17
N SER A 165 -1.01 -3.18 -6.70
CA SER A 165 -1.47 -4.45 -6.10
C SER A 165 -1.13 -4.58 -4.61
N ALA A 166 0.05 -4.09 -4.18
CA ALA A 166 0.42 -4.12 -2.77
C ALA A 166 -0.56 -3.37 -1.84
N VAL A 167 -1.15 -2.25 -2.29
CA VAL A 167 -2.14 -1.47 -1.53
C VAL A 167 -3.48 -2.22 -1.49
N MET A 168 -3.89 -2.78 -2.62
CA MET A 168 -5.07 -3.63 -2.73
C MET A 168 -4.96 -4.87 -1.81
N ASP A 169 -3.81 -5.54 -1.81
CA ASP A 169 -3.51 -6.71 -0.99
C ASP A 169 -3.59 -6.37 0.50
N PHE A 170 -3.08 -5.20 0.90
CA PHE A 170 -3.22 -4.75 2.29
C PHE A 170 -4.69 -4.51 2.67
N LEU A 171 -5.51 -3.94 1.78
CA LEU A 171 -6.94 -3.77 2.04
C LEU A 171 -7.64 -5.13 2.18
N LEU A 172 -7.36 -6.08 1.30
CA LEU A 172 -7.89 -7.44 1.42
C LEU A 172 -7.43 -8.10 2.73
N LYS A 173 -6.15 -7.94 3.10
CA LYS A 173 -5.59 -8.44 4.35
C LYS A 173 -6.26 -7.81 5.56
N LEU A 174 -6.62 -6.53 5.52
CA LEU A 174 -7.34 -5.84 6.58
C LEU A 174 -8.74 -6.45 6.78
N ILE A 175 -9.44 -6.76 5.69
CA ILE A 175 -10.79 -7.37 5.71
C ILE A 175 -10.74 -8.81 6.23
N THR A 176 -9.76 -9.59 5.79
CA THR A 176 -9.78 -11.06 5.92
C THR A 176 -8.75 -11.62 6.89
N GLY A 177 -7.73 -10.85 7.24
CA GLY A 177 -6.48 -11.35 7.81
C GLY A 177 -6.42 -11.50 9.32
N THR A 178 -7.54 -11.28 10.03
CA THR A 178 -7.61 -11.45 11.49
C THR A 178 -8.46 -12.67 11.85
N ASP A 179 -7.96 -13.53 12.74
CA ASP A 179 -8.71 -14.71 13.24
C ASP A 179 -9.73 -14.35 14.33
N ASN A 180 -9.67 -13.13 14.86
CA ASN A 180 -10.64 -12.63 15.82
C ASN A 180 -11.94 -12.24 15.11
N ASN A 181 -12.95 -13.10 15.21
CA ASN A 181 -14.24 -12.90 14.53
C ASN A 181 -14.93 -11.58 14.92
N ILE A 182 -14.88 -11.18 16.20
CA ILE A 182 -15.49 -9.93 16.68
C ILE A 182 -14.82 -8.73 16.00
N LEU A 183 -13.49 -8.72 15.98
CA LEU A 183 -12.73 -7.65 15.33
C LEU A 183 -12.96 -7.63 13.82
N ARG A 184 -13.03 -8.80 13.18
CA ARG A 184 -13.31 -8.91 11.75
C ARG A 184 -14.64 -8.29 11.37
N LEU A 185 -15.71 -8.65 12.08
CA LEU A 185 -17.04 -8.09 11.85
C LEU A 185 -17.07 -6.58 12.14
N ALA A 186 -16.31 -6.10 13.12
CA ALA A 186 -16.14 -4.67 13.38
C ALA A 186 -15.42 -3.95 12.22
N ILE A 187 -14.38 -4.54 11.65
CA ILE A 187 -13.68 -4.01 10.46
C ILE A 187 -14.62 -3.98 9.25
N SER A 188 -15.32 -5.08 8.99
CA SER A 188 -16.30 -5.18 7.90
C SER A 188 -17.38 -4.09 8.01
N LYS A 189 -17.96 -3.94 9.21
CA LYS A 189 -18.93 -2.87 9.49
C LYS A 189 -18.35 -1.47 9.26
N TRP A 190 -17.15 -1.20 9.75
CA TRP A 190 -16.51 0.10 9.56
C TRP A 190 -16.26 0.41 8.06
N LEU A 191 -15.78 -0.56 7.28
CA LEU A 191 -15.57 -0.39 5.84
C LEU A 191 -16.87 -0.20 5.07
N HIS A 192 -17.95 -0.87 5.50
CA HIS A 192 -19.29 -0.66 4.95
C HIS A 192 -19.80 0.76 5.26
N GLU A 193 -19.65 1.26 6.49
CA GLU A 193 -19.99 2.65 6.86
C GLU A 193 -19.18 3.67 6.02
N LYS A 194 -17.95 3.32 5.66
CA LYS A 194 -17.08 4.08 4.74
C LYS A 194 -17.38 3.86 3.27
N LYS A 195 -18.46 3.13 2.93
CA LYS A 195 -18.99 2.92 1.57
C LYS A 195 -18.00 2.22 0.64
N LEU A 196 -17.19 1.30 1.16
CA LEU A 196 -16.18 0.58 0.37
C LEU A 196 -16.74 -0.02 -0.92
N ILE A 197 -17.84 -0.78 -0.82
CA ILE A 197 -18.42 -1.50 -1.98
C ILE A 197 -18.90 -0.53 -3.06
N ARG A 198 -19.60 0.53 -2.66
CA ARG A 198 -20.06 1.56 -3.59
C ARG A 198 -18.90 2.28 -4.28
N MET A 199 -17.81 2.54 -3.56
CA MET A 199 -16.63 3.18 -4.15
C MET A 199 -15.91 2.23 -5.12
N LEU A 200 -15.81 0.93 -4.80
CA LEU A 200 -15.30 -0.08 -5.73
C LEU A 200 -16.11 -0.16 -7.02
N ILE A 201 -17.45 -0.11 -6.92
CA ILE A 201 -18.33 -0.07 -8.09
C ILE A 201 -18.12 1.19 -8.93
N SER A 202 -17.90 2.35 -8.30
CA SER A 202 -17.68 3.60 -9.04
C SER A 202 -16.44 3.55 -9.94
N ILE A 203 -15.45 2.69 -9.64
CA ILE A 203 -14.24 2.49 -10.46
C ILE A 203 -14.58 1.89 -11.83
N PHE A 204 -15.74 1.23 -12.01
CA PHE A 204 -16.20 0.74 -13.30
C PHE A 204 -16.65 1.87 -14.26
N GLY A 205 -16.69 3.10 -13.77
CA GLY A 205 -17.03 4.30 -14.53
C GLY A 205 -16.02 4.67 -15.62
N VAL A 206 -16.43 5.58 -16.52
CA VAL A 206 -15.66 6.03 -17.70
C VAL A 206 -14.33 6.70 -17.41
N ASN A 207 -14.13 7.20 -16.19
CA ASN A 207 -12.97 8.02 -15.83
C ASN A 207 -11.80 7.19 -15.28
N PHE A 208 -11.93 5.87 -15.24
CA PHE A 208 -10.94 4.96 -14.67
C PHE A 208 -10.25 4.13 -15.76
N SER A 209 -9.01 3.72 -15.49
CA SER A 209 -8.24 2.89 -16.39
C SER A 209 -8.77 1.46 -16.43
N ALA A 210 -8.41 0.70 -17.47
CA ALA A 210 -8.70 -0.72 -17.55
C ALA A 210 -8.08 -1.51 -16.38
N GLU A 211 -6.89 -1.10 -15.92
CA GLU A 211 -6.17 -1.71 -14.80
C GLU A 211 -6.90 -1.47 -13.48
N ALA A 212 -7.36 -0.23 -13.22
CA ALA A 212 -8.14 0.08 -12.03
C ALA A 212 -9.46 -0.72 -11.98
N GLN A 213 -10.12 -0.87 -13.13
CA GLN A 213 -11.34 -1.68 -13.26
C GLN A 213 -11.08 -3.16 -13.00
N ALA A 214 -10.00 -3.71 -13.55
CA ALA A 214 -9.59 -5.10 -13.32
C ALA A 214 -9.24 -5.35 -11.84
N ASN A 215 -8.48 -4.45 -11.21
CA ASN A 215 -8.11 -4.57 -9.80
C ASN A 215 -9.30 -4.39 -8.87
N SER A 216 -10.22 -3.45 -9.15
CA SER A 216 -11.47 -3.33 -8.40
C SER A 216 -12.30 -4.62 -8.47
N ALA A 217 -12.46 -5.20 -9.67
CA ALA A 217 -13.14 -6.47 -9.85
C ALA A 217 -12.46 -7.61 -9.09
N GLN A 218 -11.13 -7.72 -9.18
CA GLN A 218 -10.36 -8.75 -8.49
C GLN A 218 -10.54 -8.65 -6.98
N LEU A 219 -10.41 -7.44 -6.41
CA LEU A 219 -10.63 -7.23 -4.98
C LEU A 219 -12.05 -7.60 -4.55
N MET A 220 -13.08 -7.23 -5.33
CA MET A 220 -14.47 -7.63 -5.03
C MET A 220 -14.63 -9.16 -5.06
N CYS A 221 -14.09 -9.84 -6.07
CA CYS A 221 -14.10 -11.30 -6.17
C CYS A 221 -13.39 -11.96 -4.97
N ASP A 222 -12.24 -11.44 -4.56
CA ASP A 222 -11.49 -11.99 -3.43
C ASP A 222 -12.20 -11.76 -2.10
N ILE A 223 -12.87 -10.62 -1.91
CA ILE A 223 -13.74 -10.37 -0.76
C ILE A 223 -14.89 -11.39 -0.73
N ILE A 224 -15.62 -11.56 -1.84
CA ILE A 224 -16.74 -12.52 -1.95
C ILE A 224 -16.25 -13.92 -1.58
N LYS A 225 -15.19 -14.38 -2.26
CA LYS A 225 -14.66 -15.74 -2.11
C LYS A 225 -14.16 -15.99 -0.69
N THR A 226 -13.36 -15.07 -0.14
CA THR A 226 -12.72 -15.28 1.16
C THR A 226 -13.74 -15.24 2.30
N ILE A 227 -14.71 -14.32 2.24
CA ILE A 227 -15.76 -14.25 3.28
C ILE A 227 -16.68 -15.49 3.20
N ARG A 228 -17.11 -15.91 2.00
CA ARG A 228 -17.92 -17.14 1.82
C ARG A 228 -17.18 -18.39 2.29
N ASP A 229 -15.88 -18.51 1.97
CA ASP A 229 -15.05 -19.62 2.41
C ASP A 229 -14.92 -19.64 3.94
N TYR A 230 -14.75 -18.47 4.57
CA TYR A 230 -14.76 -18.37 6.02
C TYR A 230 -16.11 -18.80 6.61
N GLN A 231 -17.23 -18.24 6.14
CA GLN A 231 -18.56 -18.60 6.65
C GLN A 231 -18.85 -20.09 6.48
N SER A 232 -18.48 -20.68 5.35
CA SER A 232 -18.61 -22.13 5.09
C SER A 232 -17.81 -22.97 6.09
N SER A 233 -16.64 -22.49 6.52
CA SER A 233 -15.82 -23.19 7.53
C SER A 233 -16.39 -23.13 8.94
N GLN A 234 -17.29 -22.18 9.22
CA GLN A 234 -17.86 -21.93 10.55
C GLN A 234 -19.20 -22.62 10.83
N GLN A 235 -19.69 -23.48 9.92
CA GLN A 235 -20.94 -24.25 10.06
C GLN A 235 -22.15 -23.35 10.42
N ASP A 236 -23.06 -23.81 11.28
CA ASP A 236 -24.32 -23.14 11.66
C ASP A 236 -24.14 -21.89 12.55
N ASN A 237 -22.91 -21.55 12.94
CA ASN A 237 -22.60 -20.41 13.82
C ASN A 237 -22.04 -19.19 13.07
N ALA A 238 -22.04 -19.21 11.73
CA ALA A 238 -21.52 -18.11 10.93
C ALA A 238 -22.43 -16.87 11.07
N GLU A 239 -21.91 -15.81 11.71
CA GLU A 239 -22.58 -14.53 11.67
C GLU A 239 -22.53 -13.93 10.24
N PRO A 240 -23.60 -13.28 9.78
CA PRO A 240 -23.61 -12.64 8.47
C PRO A 240 -22.61 -11.48 8.42
N ASP A 241 -21.78 -11.45 7.38
CA ASP A 241 -20.86 -10.34 7.13
C ASP A 241 -21.56 -9.25 6.30
N VAL A 242 -21.52 -8.01 6.78
CA VAL A 242 -22.25 -6.88 6.16
C VAL A 242 -21.67 -6.45 4.82
N LEU A 243 -20.36 -6.61 4.58
CA LEU A 243 -19.78 -6.34 3.27
C LEU A 243 -20.24 -7.38 2.25
N LEU A 244 -20.30 -8.65 2.64
CA LEU A 244 -20.81 -9.69 1.75
C LEU A 244 -22.28 -9.47 1.44
N GLN A 245 -23.11 -9.17 2.45
CA GLN A 245 -24.53 -8.84 2.25
C GLN A 245 -24.74 -7.65 1.31
N ASP A 246 -23.89 -6.62 1.41
CA ASP A 246 -23.93 -5.45 0.54
C ASP A 246 -23.56 -5.84 -0.91
N ILE A 247 -22.44 -6.53 -1.12
CA ILE A 247 -21.99 -6.99 -2.44
C ILE A 247 -23.03 -7.89 -3.12
N GLU A 248 -23.67 -8.78 -2.37
CA GLU A 248 -24.69 -9.71 -2.87
C GLU A 248 -26.08 -9.07 -3.05
N SER A 249 -26.26 -7.82 -2.61
CA SER A 249 -27.56 -7.17 -2.65
C SER A 249 -27.99 -6.84 -4.09
N THR A 250 -29.30 -6.94 -4.34
CA THR A 250 -29.88 -6.56 -5.64
C THR A 250 -29.59 -5.11 -6.02
N SER A 251 -29.51 -4.21 -5.04
CA SER A 251 -29.19 -2.79 -5.28
C SER A 251 -27.76 -2.65 -5.82
N THR A 252 -26.81 -3.30 -5.17
CA THR A 252 -25.39 -3.27 -5.51
C THR A 252 -25.12 -3.93 -6.86
N VAL A 253 -25.77 -5.06 -7.16
CA VAL A 253 -25.71 -5.69 -8.48
C VAL A 253 -26.30 -4.78 -9.56
N ALA A 254 -27.41 -4.09 -9.29
CA ALA A 254 -27.99 -3.15 -10.23
C ALA A 254 -27.09 -1.92 -10.46
N GLU A 255 -26.45 -1.38 -9.43
CA GLU A 255 -25.47 -0.31 -9.53
C GLU A 255 -24.27 -0.72 -10.39
N LEU A 256 -23.71 -1.91 -10.15
CA LEU A 256 -22.61 -2.46 -10.95
C LEU A 256 -23.00 -2.57 -12.44
N LEU A 257 -24.17 -3.16 -12.73
CA LEU A 257 -24.67 -3.26 -14.10
C LEU A 257 -24.84 -1.89 -14.75
N ASN A 258 -25.37 -0.90 -14.01
CA ASN A 258 -25.52 0.46 -14.52
C ASN A 258 -24.17 1.08 -14.88
N GLU A 259 -23.16 0.97 -14.03
CA GLU A 259 -21.80 1.48 -14.33
C GLU A 259 -21.21 0.82 -15.57
N ILE A 260 -21.28 -0.52 -15.66
CA ILE A 260 -20.78 -1.28 -16.82
C ILE A 260 -21.47 -0.84 -18.13
N PHE A 261 -22.81 -0.73 -18.11
CA PHE A 261 -23.60 -0.37 -19.31
C PHE A 261 -23.55 1.12 -19.66
N ASN A 262 -23.17 1.99 -18.72
CA ASN A 262 -22.91 3.39 -18.98
C ASN A 262 -21.51 3.60 -19.56
N THR A 263 -20.51 2.91 -19.00
CA THR A 263 -19.11 3.00 -19.45
C THR A 263 -18.90 2.39 -20.84
N ARG A 264 -19.51 1.23 -21.10
CA ARG A 264 -19.47 0.53 -22.41
C ARG A 264 -18.06 0.28 -22.94
N SER A 265 -17.05 0.20 -22.07
CA SER A 265 -15.71 -0.25 -22.45
C SER A 265 -15.60 -1.76 -22.32
N GLU A 266 -14.75 -2.38 -23.14
CA GLU A 266 -14.46 -3.82 -23.06
C GLU A 266 -13.94 -4.19 -21.66
N SER A 267 -13.03 -3.39 -21.10
CA SER A 267 -12.46 -3.61 -19.77
C SER A 267 -13.52 -3.60 -18.67
N SER A 268 -14.43 -2.61 -18.67
CA SER A 268 -15.48 -2.49 -17.65
C SER A 268 -16.46 -3.66 -17.75
N ILE A 269 -16.82 -4.08 -18.97
CA ILE A 269 -17.69 -5.24 -19.22
C ILE A 269 -17.02 -6.53 -18.73
N VAL A 270 -15.78 -6.79 -19.13
CA VAL A 270 -15.05 -8.02 -18.74
C VAL A 270 -14.87 -8.09 -17.22
N SER A 271 -14.35 -7.03 -16.61
CA SER A 271 -14.18 -6.93 -15.16
C SER A 271 -15.50 -7.08 -14.43
N GLY A 272 -16.58 -6.49 -14.96
CA GLY A 272 -17.91 -6.57 -14.37
C GLY A 272 -18.49 -7.98 -14.42
N ILE A 273 -18.32 -8.67 -15.55
CA ILE A 273 -18.72 -10.07 -15.72
C ILE A 273 -17.98 -10.97 -14.71
N ASN A 274 -16.69 -10.72 -14.45
CA ASN A 274 -15.94 -11.50 -13.46
C ASN A 274 -16.55 -11.39 -12.05
N VAL A 275 -16.96 -10.19 -11.64
CA VAL A 275 -17.66 -9.99 -10.35
C VAL A 275 -18.99 -10.73 -10.33
N LEU A 276 -19.79 -10.62 -11.41
CA LEU A 276 -21.07 -11.34 -11.52
C LEU A 276 -20.90 -12.85 -11.51
N GLN A 277 -19.84 -13.38 -12.14
CA GLN A 277 -19.51 -14.80 -12.07
C GLN A 277 -19.21 -15.22 -10.63
N SER A 278 -18.35 -14.47 -9.93
CA SER A 278 -18.03 -14.74 -8.52
C SER A 278 -19.27 -14.72 -7.62
N LEU A 279 -20.20 -13.78 -7.86
CA LEU A 279 -21.49 -13.72 -7.16
C LEU A 279 -22.35 -14.98 -7.40
N LEU A 280 -22.37 -15.50 -8.62
CA LEU A 280 -23.14 -16.68 -9.01
C LEU A 280 -22.49 -18.01 -8.62
N GLU A 281 -21.18 -18.02 -8.36
CA GLU A 281 -20.44 -19.17 -7.86
C GLU A 281 -20.87 -19.52 -6.42
N TYR A 282 -21.94 -20.31 -6.31
CA TYR A 282 -22.34 -20.92 -5.05
C TYR A 282 -21.70 -22.31 -4.94
N LYS A 283 -20.86 -22.53 -3.91
CA LYS A 283 -20.44 -23.89 -3.55
C LYS A 283 -21.70 -24.66 -3.14
N ARG A 284 -22.12 -25.62 -3.97
CA ARG A 284 -23.07 -26.67 -3.56
C ARG A 284 -22.41 -27.46 -2.43
N HIS A 285 -22.86 -27.23 -1.20
CA HIS A 285 -22.65 -28.16 -0.09
C HIS A 285 -23.75 -29.23 -0.12
#